data_AF-A0AA51CCW7-F1
#
_entry.id   AF-A0AA51CCW7-F1
#
_cell.length_a   1.000
_cell.length_b   1.000
_cell.length_c   1.000
_cell.angle_alpha   90.00
_cell.angle_beta   90.00
_cell.angle_gamma   90.00
#
_symmetry.space_group_name_H-M   'P 1'
#
loop_
_entity.id
_entity.type
_entity.pdbx_description
1 polymer ?
#
loop_
_entity_poly.entity_id
_entity_poly.type
_entity_poly.pdbx_seq_one_letter_code
_entity_poly.pdbx_strand_id
1 'polypeptide(L)'
;MAQMRFQMNEDIQEKFQQQIEILEKYKWEKGGLMIHPPKSQEELANESVVLHHTVVCYLGKISDGKTAILFIRKVTEPDKPFYTLELNPKTLAVVQCRTDHNASYEKQPEIMGFVETWLKEVVHNDKREKTT
;
A
#
# COMPACT_ATOMS: atom_id res chain seq x y z
N MET A 1 -26.28 11.56 -11.58
CA MET A 1 -24.85 11.80 -11.32
C MET A 1 -24.68 11.97 -9.82
N ALA A 2 -24.22 10.92 -9.13
CA ALA A 2 -24.08 10.96 -7.67
C ALA A 2 -22.91 11.86 -7.30
N GLN A 3 -23.21 13.11 -6.98
CA GLN A 3 -22.28 14.03 -6.33
C GLN A 3 -22.09 13.53 -4.89
N MET A 4 -21.18 12.58 -4.72
CA MET A 4 -20.80 12.08 -3.40
C MET A 4 -19.98 13.18 -2.74
N ARG A 5 -20.64 13.98 -1.90
CA ARG A 5 -19.97 14.91 -0.99
C ARG A 5 -19.09 14.07 -0.08
N PHE A 6 -17.78 14.13 -0.29
CA PHE A 6 -16.80 13.73 0.71
C PHE A 6 -17.02 14.67 1.90
N GLN A 7 -17.75 14.20 2.91
CA GLN A 7 -17.58 14.77 4.23
C GLN A 7 -16.19 14.25 4.66
N MET A 8 -15.16 15.07 4.47
CA MET A 8 -13.86 14.90 5.12
C MET A 8 -14.12 14.99 6.63
N ASN A 9 -14.54 13.87 7.21
CA ASN A 9 -14.71 13.76 8.66
C ASN A 9 -13.31 13.65 9.23
N GLU A 10 -12.93 14.56 10.13
CA GLU A 10 -11.65 14.55 10.83
C GLU A 10 -11.36 13.16 11.44
N ASP A 11 -12.38 12.46 11.93
CA ASP A 11 -12.29 11.09 12.44
C ASP A 11 -11.75 10.06 11.43
N ILE A 12 -12.11 10.17 10.15
CA ILE A 12 -11.63 9.26 9.10
C ILE A 12 -10.18 9.60 8.77
N GLN A 13 -9.85 10.89 8.75
CA GLN A 13 -8.49 11.35 8.55
C GLN A 13 -7.55 10.90 9.66
N GLU A 14 -7.97 11.04 10.92
CA GLU A 14 -7.19 10.59 12.07
C GLU A 14 -6.97 9.08 12.06
N LYS A 15 -8.03 8.29 11.84
CA LYS A 15 -7.91 6.83 11.72
C LYS A 15 -7.02 6.41 10.57
N PHE A 16 -7.13 7.07 9.42
CA PHE A 16 -6.25 6.81 8.29
C PHE A 16 -4.79 7.09 8.65
N GLN A 17 -4.51 8.24 9.27
CA GLN A 17 -3.16 8.61 9.68
C GLN A 17 -2.56 7.60 10.65
N GLN A 18 -3.32 7.17 11.66
CA GLN A 18 -2.92 6.11 12.59
C GLN A 18 -2.58 4.81 11.85
N GLN A 19 -3.35 4.45 10.82
CA GLN A 19 -3.06 3.26 10.02
C GLN A 19 -1.80 3.45 9.17
N ILE A 20 -1.59 4.62 8.55
CA ILE A 20 -0.35 4.91 7.82
C ILE A 20 0.87 4.81 8.74
N GLU A 21 0.81 5.36 9.95
CA GLU A 21 1.90 5.23 10.94
C GLU A 21 2.20 3.77 11.30
N ILE A 22 1.18 2.92 11.41
CA ILE A 22 1.38 1.48 11.60
C ILE A 22 1.99 0.85 10.35
N LEU A 23 1.62 1.32 9.16
CA LEU A 23 2.13 0.81 7.89
C LEU A 23 3.55 1.29 7.58
N GLU A 24 4.04 2.36 8.20
CA GLU A 24 5.42 2.84 8.03
C GLU A 24 6.45 1.77 8.41
N LYS A 25 6.13 0.88 9.36
CA LYS A 25 7.01 -0.26 9.70
C LYS A 25 7.22 -1.23 8.53
N TYR A 26 6.31 -1.22 7.56
CA TYR A 26 6.40 -2.04 6.36
C TYR A 26 7.24 -1.40 5.26
N LYS A 27 7.71 -0.17 5.46
CA LYS A 27 8.60 0.49 4.52
C LYS A 27 9.91 -0.27 4.38
N TRP A 28 10.32 -0.53 3.15
CA TRP A 28 11.52 -1.31 2.88
C TRP A 28 12.11 -0.98 1.52
N GLU A 29 13.42 -1.19 1.39
CA GLU A 29 14.14 -0.95 0.14
C GLU A 29 15.14 -2.08 -0.08
N LYS A 30 15.19 -2.61 -1.30
CA LYS A 30 16.17 -3.61 -1.72
C LYS A 30 16.29 -3.65 -3.23
N GLY A 31 17.53 -3.77 -3.72
CA GLY A 31 17.78 -4.03 -5.14
C GLY A 31 17.31 -2.91 -6.08
N GLY A 32 17.28 -1.65 -5.62
CA GLY A 32 16.80 -0.52 -6.41
C GLY A 32 15.28 -0.38 -6.46
N LEU A 33 14.54 -1.20 -5.72
CA LEU A 33 13.11 -1.09 -5.50
C LEU A 33 12.83 -0.69 -4.05
N MET A 34 11.81 0.13 -3.86
CA MET A 34 11.31 0.55 -2.55
C MET A 34 9.82 0.27 -2.44
N ILE A 35 9.36 -0.10 -1.25
CA ILE A 35 7.96 -0.23 -0.90
C ILE A 35 7.65 0.70 0.28
N HIS A 36 6.57 1.47 0.19
CA HIS A 36 6.14 2.39 1.24
C HIS A 36 4.63 2.59 1.23
N PRO A 37 4.00 2.94 2.37
CA PRO A 37 2.61 3.35 2.39
C PRO A 37 2.40 4.72 1.72
N PRO A 38 1.16 5.05 1.34
CA PRO A 38 0.80 6.42 0.99
C PRO A 38 1.05 7.35 2.19
N LYS A 39 1.63 8.52 1.96
CA LYS A 39 1.90 9.53 2.98
C LYS A 39 0.63 10.25 3.39
N SER A 40 -0.37 10.31 2.52
CA SER A 40 -1.64 10.99 2.80
C SER A 40 -2.80 10.40 2.00
N GLN A 41 -4.02 10.75 2.43
CA GLN A 41 -5.24 10.42 1.69
C GLN A 41 -5.26 11.06 0.30
N GLU A 42 -4.66 12.25 0.14
CA GLU A 42 -4.55 12.94 -1.14
C GLU A 42 -3.61 12.20 -2.10
N GLU A 43 -2.51 11.63 -1.61
CA GLU A 43 -1.62 10.81 -2.44
C GLU A 43 -2.34 9.55 -2.93
N LEU A 44 -3.07 8.87 -2.03
CA LEU A 44 -3.92 7.75 -2.42
C LEU A 44 -5.02 8.17 -3.41
N ALA A 45 -5.58 9.36 -3.24
CA ALA A 45 -6.60 9.90 -4.12
C ALA A 45 -6.05 10.19 -5.52
N ASN A 46 -4.89 10.84 -5.60
CA ASN A 46 -4.20 11.13 -6.86
C ASN A 46 -3.83 9.85 -7.59
N GLU A 47 -3.27 8.85 -6.91
CA GLU A 47 -2.91 7.56 -7.51
C GLU A 47 -4.16 6.84 -8.07
N SER A 48 -5.26 6.88 -7.34
CA SER A 48 -6.51 6.23 -7.77
C SER A 48 -7.23 6.98 -8.89
N VAL A 49 -7.10 8.31 -8.96
CA VAL A 49 -7.56 9.13 -10.11
C VAL A 49 -6.77 8.75 -11.36
N VAL A 50 -5.46 8.58 -11.24
CA VAL A 50 -4.59 8.08 -12.32
C VAL A 50 -4.99 6.65 -12.73
N LEU A 51 -5.38 5.81 -11.77
CA LEU A 51 -5.78 4.41 -11.98
C LEU A 51 -7.28 4.18 -12.23
N HIS A 52 -8.09 5.25 -12.40
CA HIS A 52 -9.56 5.19 -12.64
C HIS A 52 -10.37 4.36 -11.62
N HIS A 53 -9.86 4.16 -10.41
CA HIS A 53 -10.52 3.36 -9.36
C HIS A 53 -11.07 4.25 -8.24
N THR A 54 -12.24 3.89 -7.72
CA THR A 54 -12.97 4.68 -6.73
C THR A 54 -12.28 4.64 -5.34
N VAL A 55 -11.48 5.67 -5.03
CA VAL A 55 -10.78 5.92 -3.74
C VAL A 55 -11.68 5.71 -2.52
N VAL A 56 -12.95 6.08 -2.64
CA VAL A 56 -13.96 6.04 -1.58
C VAL A 56 -14.02 4.65 -0.92
N CYS A 57 -13.86 3.58 -1.70
CA CYS A 57 -13.91 2.22 -1.20
C CYS A 57 -12.64 1.82 -0.43
N TYR A 58 -11.49 2.42 -0.71
CA TYR A 58 -10.23 2.12 -0.02
C TYR A 58 -10.10 2.90 1.27
N LEU A 59 -10.49 4.18 1.31
CA LEU A 59 -10.39 5.01 2.52
C LEU A 59 -11.11 4.39 3.71
N GLY A 60 -12.36 3.94 3.52
CA GLY A 60 -13.10 3.27 4.60
C GLY A 60 -12.46 1.95 5.03
N LYS A 61 -11.95 1.15 4.08
CA LYS A 61 -11.31 -0.14 4.39
C LYS A 61 -9.95 0.01 5.07
N ILE A 62 -9.17 1.01 4.67
CA ILE A 62 -7.87 1.32 5.28
C ILE A 62 -8.10 1.86 6.68
N SER A 63 -9.01 2.83 6.84
CA SER A 63 -9.35 3.41 8.15
C SER A 63 -9.91 2.38 9.13
N ASP A 64 -10.62 1.35 8.62
CA ASP A 64 -11.11 0.22 9.42
C ASP A 64 -10.03 -0.86 9.69
N GLY A 65 -8.81 -0.72 9.16
CA GLY A 65 -7.75 -1.73 9.25
C GLY A 65 -8.13 -3.05 8.57
N LYS A 66 -9.00 -3.00 7.55
CA LYS A 66 -9.42 -4.17 6.76
C LYS A 66 -8.50 -4.44 5.58
N THR A 67 -7.87 -3.39 5.04
CA THR A 67 -6.92 -3.49 3.94
C THR A 67 -5.80 -2.46 4.12
N ALA A 68 -4.63 -2.74 3.57
CA ALA A 68 -3.48 -1.86 3.57
C ALA A 68 -2.97 -1.70 2.14
N ILE A 69 -2.83 -0.47 1.68
CA ILE A 69 -2.28 -0.17 0.36
C ILE A 69 -0.84 0.31 0.53
N LEU A 70 0.05 -0.27 -0.27
CA LEU A 70 1.47 0.04 -0.32
C LEU A 70 1.87 0.29 -1.76
N PHE A 71 2.75 1.26 -1.98
CA PHE A 71 3.31 1.57 -3.29
C PHE A 71 4.70 0.98 -3.40
N ILE A 72 4.94 0.29 -4.50
CA ILE A 72 6.27 -0.13 -4.91
C ILE A 72 6.72 0.84 -6.00
N ARG A 73 7.95 1.34 -5.86
CA ARG A 73 8.58 2.34 -6.72
C ARG A 73 10.02 1.94 -7.00
N LYS A 74 10.60 2.49 -8.05
CA LYS A 74 12.05 2.41 -8.28
C LYS A 74 12.72 3.51 -7.46
N VAL A 75 13.82 3.19 -6.80
CA VAL A 75 14.61 4.17 -6.02
C VAL A 75 15.10 5.33 -6.90
N THR A 76 15.36 5.06 -8.18
CA THR A 76 15.76 6.07 -9.17
C THR A 76 14.62 6.99 -9.61
N GLU A 77 13.36 6.56 -9.45
CA GLU A 77 12.16 7.26 -9.92
C GLU A 77 11.01 7.11 -8.89
N PRO A 78 11.16 7.66 -7.67
CA PRO A 78 10.23 7.42 -6.57
C PRO A 78 8.84 8.02 -6.82
N ASP A 79 8.77 9.10 -7.59
CA ASP A 79 7.53 9.82 -7.88
C ASP A 79 6.72 9.19 -9.03
N LYS A 80 7.27 8.20 -9.74
CA LYS A 80 6.58 7.54 -10.85
C LYS A 80 5.80 6.31 -10.39
N PRO A 81 4.49 6.23 -10.65
CA PRO A 81 3.71 5.02 -10.46
C PRO A 81 4.38 3.81 -11.09
N PHE A 82 4.59 2.76 -10.29
CA PHE A 82 5.19 1.52 -10.76
C PHE A 82 4.33 0.32 -10.38
N TYR A 83 4.20 -0.04 -9.11
CA TYR A 83 3.25 -1.07 -8.65
C TYR A 83 2.50 -0.61 -7.41
N THR A 84 1.27 -1.10 -7.26
CA THR A 84 0.41 -0.90 -6.09
C THR A 84 0.06 -2.26 -5.52
N LEU A 85 0.43 -2.47 -4.26
CA LEU A 85 0.24 -3.70 -3.51
C LEU A 85 -0.85 -3.50 -2.46
N GLU A 86 -1.81 -4.41 -2.45
CA GLU A 86 -2.85 -4.53 -1.43
C GLU A 86 -2.49 -5.69 -0.49
N LEU A 87 -2.29 -5.38 0.78
CA LEU A 87 -2.02 -6.32 1.86
C LEU A 87 -3.25 -6.42 2.77
N ASN A 88 -3.57 -7.63 3.22
CA ASN A 88 -4.52 -7.81 4.30
C ASN A 88 -3.78 -7.73 5.65
N PRO A 89 -3.97 -6.68 6.46
CA PRO A 89 -3.23 -6.51 7.72
C PRO A 89 -3.58 -7.57 8.79
N LYS A 90 -4.69 -8.31 8.65
CA LYS A 90 -5.07 -9.38 9.59
C LYS A 90 -4.38 -10.70 9.27
N THR A 91 -4.36 -11.07 7.98
CA THR A 91 -3.74 -12.33 7.53
C THR A 91 -2.29 -12.16 7.11
N LEU A 92 -1.82 -10.92 6.97
CA LEU A 92 -0.50 -10.56 6.44
C LEU A 92 -0.22 -11.15 5.05
N ALA A 93 -1.29 -11.38 4.28
CA ALA A 93 -1.23 -11.93 2.93
C ALA A 93 -1.44 -10.82 1.89
N VAL A 94 -0.71 -10.90 0.79
CA VAL A 94 -0.92 -10.03 -0.38
C VAL A 94 -2.25 -10.45 -1.02
N VAL A 95 -3.17 -9.50 -1.10
CA VAL A 95 -4.48 -9.67 -1.75
C VAL A 95 -4.30 -9.46 -3.25
N GLN A 96 -3.64 -8.37 -3.65
CA GLN A 96 -3.37 -8.02 -5.04
C GLN A 96 -2.07 -7.22 -5.16
N CYS A 97 -1.37 -7.32 -6.29
CA CYS A 97 -0.29 -6.41 -6.65
C CYS A 97 -0.38 -6.13 -8.16
N ARG A 98 -0.60 -4.88 -8.53
CA ARG A 98 -0.96 -4.45 -9.89
C ARG A 98 -0.08 -3.27 -10.31
N THR A 99 0.30 -3.23 -11.58
CA THR A 99 1.01 -2.08 -12.19
C THR A 99 0.06 -1.24 -13.05
N ASP A 100 0.61 -0.27 -13.78
CA ASP A 100 -0.12 0.43 -14.84
C ASP A 100 -0.80 -0.58 -15.78
N HIS A 101 -1.90 -0.16 -16.40
CA HIS A 101 -2.74 -1.05 -17.24
C HIS A 101 -3.28 -2.31 -16.53
N ASN A 102 -3.27 -2.37 -15.19
CA ASN A 102 -3.79 -3.49 -14.41
C ASN A 102 -3.06 -4.83 -14.66
N ALA A 103 -1.80 -4.78 -15.10
CA ALA A 103 -1.02 -5.99 -15.31
C ALA A 103 -0.57 -6.61 -13.97
N SER A 104 -0.65 -7.95 -13.89
CA SER A 104 -0.21 -8.70 -12.71
C SER A 104 1.31 -8.74 -12.63
N TYR A 105 1.85 -8.53 -11.43
CA TYR A 105 3.26 -8.73 -11.10
C TYR A 105 3.75 -10.17 -11.28
N GLU A 106 2.84 -11.15 -11.41
CA GLU A 106 3.17 -12.55 -11.71
C GLU A 106 3.95 -12.73 -13.02
N LYS A 107 3.83 -11.77 -13.94
CA LYS A 107 4.59 -11.75 -15.20
C LYS A 107 5.99 -11.13 -15.04
N GLN A 108 6.33 -10.60 -13.87
CA GLN A 108 7.61 -9.96 -13.57
C GLN A 108 8.29 -10.65 -12.37
N PRO A 109 9.16 -11.66 -12.63
CA PRO A 109 9.82 -12.44 -11.58
C PRO A 109 10.61 -11.59 -10.58
N GLU A 110 11.17 -10.47 -11.04
CA GLU A 110 11.90 -9.51 -10.19
C GLU A 110 11.00 -8.91 -9.11
N ILE A 111 9.80 -8.46 -9.49
CA ILE A 111 8.83 -7.86 -8.56
C ILE A 111 8.25 -8.92 -7.63
N MET A 112 7.97 -10.11 -8.16
CA MET A 112 7.51 -11.24 -7.34
C MET A 112 8.54 -11.61 -6.27
N GLY A 113 9.82 -11.75 -6.64
CA GLY A 113 10.91 -12.01 -5.70
C GLY A 113 11.10 -10.91 -4.67
N PHE A 114 10.96 -9.64 -5.08
CA PHE A 114 10.99 -8.50 -4.18
C PHE A 114 9.86 -8.56 -3.14
N VAL A 115 8.61 -8.76 -3.57
CA VAL A 115 7.44 -8.86 -2.68
C VAL A 115 7.53 -10.06 -1.75
N GLU A 116 7.95 -11.22 -2.24
CA GLU A 116 8.15 -12.41 -1.39
C GLU A 116 9.25 -12.20 -0.34
N THR A 117 10.34 -11.55 -0.72
CA THR A 117 11.42 -11.25 0.22
C THR A 117 10.95 -10.24 1.26
N TRP A 118 10.26 -9.19 0.84
CA TRP A 118 9.66 -8.20 1.74
C TRP A 118 8.68 -8.85 2.72
N LEU A 119 7.81 -9.75 2.25
CA LEU A 119 6.91 -10.50 3.12
C LEU A 119 7.68 -11.30 4.18
N LYS A 120 8.78 -11.94 3.81
CA LYS A 120 9.57 -12.75 4.76
C LYS A 120 10.34 -11.88 5.75
N GLU A 121 11.04 -10.86 5.27
CA GLU A 121 12.01 -10.05 6.03
C GLU A 121 11.38 -8.93 6.84
N VAL A 122 10.23 -8.42 6.41
CA VAL A 122 9.58 -7.27 7.04
C VAL A 122 8.27 -7.69 7.68
N VAL A 123 7.40 -8.35 6.91
CA VAL A 123 6.05 -8.68 7.39
C VAL A 123 6.04 -9.85 8.38
N HIS A 124 6.78 -10.92 8.10
CA HIS A 124 6.84 -12.11 8.97
C HIS A 124 7.99 -12.04 9.99
N ASN A 125 9.02 -11.24 9.74
CA ASN A 125 10.15 -11.09 10.65
C ASN A 125 9.87 -10.13 11.82
N ASP A 126 8.88 -9.23 11.72
CA ASP A 126 8.37 -8.38 12.81
C ASP A 126 7.96 -9.20 14.06
N LYS A 127 7.78 -10.52 13.91
CA LYS A 127 7.53 -11.45 15.03
C LYS A 127 8.79 -11.99 15.73
N ARG A 128 10.00 -11.75 15.21
CA ARG A 128 11.24 -12.34 15.74
C ARG A 128 12.02 -11.46 16.73
N GLU A 129 11.78 -10.15 16.80
CA GLU A 129 12.45 -9.26 17.76
C GLU A 129 11.71 -9.10 19.11
N LYS A 130 10.98 -10.14 19.55
CA LYS A 130 10.47 -10.24 20.94
C LYS A 130 11.00 -11.47 21.69
N THR A 131 12.17 -11.97 21.30
CA THR A 131 12.84 -13.05 22.04
C THR A 131 14.35 -12.87 21.99
N THR A 132 14.88 -11.93 22.77
CA THR A 132 16.19 -12.04 23.44
C THR A 132 16.18 -11.14 24.65
#